data_AF-A0A0G4NR28-F1
#
_entry.id   AF-A0A0G4NR28-F1
#
_cell.length_a   1.000
_cell.length_b   1.000
_cell.length_c   1.000
_cell.angle_alpha   90.00
_cell.angle_beta   90.00
_cell.angle_gamma   90.00
#
_symmetry.space_group_name_H-M   'P 1'
#
loop_
_entity.id
_entity.type
_entity.pdbx_description
1 polymer ?
#
loop_
_entity_poly.entity_id
_entity_poly.type
_entity_poly.pdbx_seq_one_letter_code
_entity_poly.pdbx_strand_id
1 'polypeptide(L)'
;MATLATYHEAVRTGAESLSVDRIRAFEASLQPVYAPLTTEDLGSDPDAGEPLPLCQGEIEAVEAFKLVRAFQRTALIYLYRVICGLPTCHALVQQHVEPCLDGLFEVHPSSHIYHCVIFPLYVAGAHAQTSKRRAGVSDMVSGIFNDMRFGSVRAIGEALRDVWRRDAERMSWADMFGFLSPYAVVL
;
A
#
# COMPACT_ATOMS: atom_id res chain seq x y z
N MET A 1 -11.91 6.86 17.67
CA MET A 1 -11.29 6.14 16.54
C MET A 1 -9.76 6.08 16.69
N ALA A 2 -9.22 5.51 17.78
CA ALA A 2 -7.77 5.52 18.05
C ALA A 2 -7.25 4.17 18.57
N THR A 3 -7.92 3.05 18.26
CA THR A 3 -7.69 1.75 18.91
C THR A 3 -6.30 1.16 18.65
N LEU A 4 -5.79 1.29 17.41
CA LEU A 4 -4.52 0.67 17.02
C LEU A 4 -3.30 1.43 17.58
N ALA A 5 -3.35 2.76 17.58
CA ALA A 5 -2.30 3.61 18.15
C ALA A 5 -2.24 3.52 19.68
N THR A 6 -3.40 3.49 20.36
CA THR A 6 -3.43 3.30 21.81
C THR A 6 -2.96 1.91 22.21
N TYR A 7 -3.30 0.88 21.44
CA TYR A 7 -2.82 -0.47 21.67
C TYR A 7 -1.30 -0.58 21.50
N HIS A 8 -0.76 0.04 20.43
CA HIS A 8 0.69 0.12 20.25
C HIS A 8 1.41 0.74 21.45
N GLU A 9 0.89 1.86 21.96
CA GLU A 9 1.49 2.53 23.10
C GLU A 9 1.40 1.70 24.39
N ALA A 10 0.28 1.00 24.60
CA ALA A 10 0.12 0.08 25.72
C ALA A 10 1.13 -1.08 25.66
N VAL A 11 1.35 -1.65 24.47
CA VAL A 11 2.36 -2.71 24.24
C VAL A 11 3.78 -2.16 24.45
N ARG A 12 4.07 -0.98 23.90
CA ARG A 12 5.38 -0.33 24.00
C ARG A 12 5.77 0.04 25.43
N THR A 13 4.80 0.47 26.25
CA THR A 13 4.99 0.83 27.66
C THR A 13 4.94 -0.37 28.61
N GLY A 14 4.61 -1.56 28.09
CA GLY A 14 4.46 -2.78 28.89
C GLY A 14 3.17 -2.85 29.71
N ALA A 15 2.21 -1.96 29.44
CA ALA A 15 0.90 -1.95 30.09
C ALA A 15 -0.01 -3.10 29.60
N GLU A 16 0.19 -3.58 28.37
CA GLU A 16 -0.50 -4.73 27.79
C GLU A 16 0.50 -5.63 27.05
N SER A 17 0.26 -6.95 27.02
CA SER A 17 1.06 -7.87 26.20
C SER A 17 0.53 -7.97 24.77
N LEU A 18 1.41 -8.34 23.83
CA LEU A 18 0.99 -8.59 22.46
C LEU A 18 0.02 -9.78 22.42
N SER A 19 -1.20 -9.56 21.92
CA SER A 19 -2.31 -10.52 21.93
C SER A 19 -2.70 -10.89 20.50
N VAL A 20 -2.65 -12.18 20.18
CA VAL A 20 -3.04 -12.71 18.87
C VAL A 20 -4.49 -12.36 18.52
N ASP A 21 -5.39 -12.40 19.50
CA ASP A 21 -6.81 -12.09 19.28
C ASP A 21 -7.02 -10.62 18.93
N ARG A 22 -6.25 -9.71 19.54
CA ARG A 22 -6.27 -8.28 19.19
C ARG A 22 -5.75 -8.04 17.77
N ILE A 23 -4.64 -8.70 17.39
CA ILE A 23 -4.08 -8.60 16.05
C ILE A 23 -5.10 -9.10 15.01
N ARG A 24 -5.75 -10.25 15.25
CA ARG A 24 -6.82 -10.77 14.37
C ARG A 24 -8.01 -9.82 14.26
N ALA A 25 -8.41 -9.18 15.35
CA ALA A 25 -9.48 -8.19 15.32
C ALA A 25 -9.11 -6.97 14.46
N PHE A 26 -7.85 -6.50 14.53
CA PHE A 26 -7.36 -5.45 13.64
C PHE A 26 -7.33 -5.90 12.18
N GLU A 27 -6.82 -7.10 11.89
CA GLU A 27 -6.83 -7.67 10.54
C GLU A 27 -8.25 -7.74 9.95
N ALA A 28 -9.22 -8.19 10.75
CA ALA A 28 -10.63 -8.27 10.35
C ALA A 28 -11.21 -6.87 10.05
N SER A 29 -10.87 -5.87 10.86
CA SER A 29 -11.31 -4.48 10.65
C SER A 29 -10.69 -3.81 9.41
N LEU A 30 -9.56 -4.34 8.93
CA LEU A 30 -8.88 -3.87 7.72
C LEU A 30 -9.37 -4.61 6.47
N GLN A 31 -10.26 -5.61 6.58
CA GLN A 31 -10.82 -6.25 5.38
C GLN A 31 -11.69 -5.25 4.60
N PRO A 32 -11.55 -5.19 3.27
CA PRO A 32 -12.31 -4.27 2.44
C PRO A 32 -13.76 -4.73 2.45
N VAL A 33 -14.66 -3.83 2.83
CA VAL A 33 -16.10 -4.04 2.68
C VAL A 33 -16.45 -3.63 1.27
N TYR A 34 -16.62 -4.60 0.38
CA TYR A 34 -17.09 -4.34 -0.97
C TYR A 34 -18.59 -4.04 -0.92
N ALA A 35 -18.98 -2.88 -1.44
CA ALA A 35 -20.37 -2.68 -1.84
C ALA A 35 -20.65 -3.69 -2.96
N PRO A 36 -21.72 -4.50 -2.88
CA PRO A 36 -22.16 -5.29 -4.02
C PRO A 36 -22.40 -4.29 -5.16
N LEU A 37 -21.74 -4.48 -6.31
CA LEU A 37 -22.15 -3.82 -7.54
C LEU A 37 -23.59 -4.27 -7.77
N THR A 38 -24.55 -3.37 -7.60
CA THR A 38 -25.96 -3.68 -7.79
C THR A 38 -26.15 -4.04 -9.25
N THR A 39 -26.74 -5.21 -9.50
CA THR A 39 -27.11 -5.68 -10.85
C THR A 39 -28.09 -4.74 -11.55
N GLU A 40 -28.60 -3.72 -10.87
CA GLU A 40 -29.44 -2.66 -11.42
C GLU A 40 -28.68 -1.67 -12.31
N ASP A 41 -27.34 -1.59 -12.21
CA ASP A 41 -26.50 -0.84 -13.17
C ASP A 41 -26.17 -1.66 -14.43
N LEU A 42 -26.37 -2.98 -14.38
CA LEU A 42 -26.24 -3.88 -15.52
C LEU A 42 -27.58 -3.91 -16.26
N GLY A 43 -27.77 -2.96 -17.17
CA GLY A 43 -28.80 -3.03 -18.21
C GLY A 43 -28.67 -4.36 -18.96
N SER A 44 -29.38 -5.38 -18.49
CA SER A 44 -29.24 -6.75 -18.95
C SER A 44 -30.08 -6.93 -20.20
N ASP A 45 -29.43 -6.88 -21.37
CA ASP A 45 -29.99 -7.44 -22.60
C ASP A 45 -29.47 -8.89 -22.72
N PRO A 46 -30.33 -9.91 -22.61
CA PRO A 46 -29.90 -11.30 -22.38
C PRO A 46 -29.35 -12.06 -23.60
N ASP A 47 -28.98 -11.38 -24.71
CA ASP A 47 -28.66 -12.06 -25.99
C ASP A 47 -27.30 -11.72 -26.64
N ALA A 48 -26.36 -11.07 -25.92
CA ALA A 48 -25.04 -10.77 -26.47
C ALA A 48 -23.97 -11.80 -26.04
N GLY A 49 -23.66 -12.76 -26.93
CA GLY A 49 -22.66 -13.82 -26.75
C GLY A 49 -21.19 -13.39 -26.77
N GLU A 50 -20.88 -12.12 -26.48
CA GLU A 50 -19.50 -11.59 -26.34
C GLU A 50 -19.48 -10.67 -25.11
N PRO A 51 -18.49 -10.78 -24.20
CA PRO A 51 -18.40 -9.86 -23.07
C PRO A 51 -18.22 -8.43 -23.60
N LEU A 52 -19.23 -7.59 -23.40
CA LEU A 52 -19.19 -6.18 -23.76
C LEU A 52 -17.97 -5.52 -23.10
N PRO A 53 -17.23 -4.63 -23.81
CA PRO A 53 -16.18 -3.85 -23.19
C PRO A 53 -16.77 -3.08 -22.01
N LEU A 54 -16.10 -3.16 -20.85
CA LEU A 54 -16.51 -2.49 -19.62
C LEU A 54 -16.81 -1.01 -19.92
N CYS A 55 -17.94 -0.52 -19.40
CA CYS A 55 -18.23 0.90 -19.49
C CYS A 55 -17.21 1.69 -18.65
N GLN A 56 -17.01 2.97 -18.97
CA GLN A 56 -16.01 3.82 -18.31
C GLN A 56 -16.16 3.82 -16.77
N GLY A 57 -17.39 3.77 -16.25
CA GLY A 57 -17.68 3.69 -14.81
C GLY A 57 -17.24 2.38 -14.17
N GLU A 58 -17.32 1.25 -14.87
CA GLU A 58 -16.84 -0.05 -14.38
C GLU A 58 -15.31 -0.10 -14.32
N ILE A 59 -14.63 0.49 -15.30
CA ILE A 59 -13.16 0.61 -15.31
C ILE A 59 -12.70 1.44 -14.10
N GLU A 60 -13.31 2.59 -13.87
CA GLU A 60 -13.00 3.47 -12.74
C GLU A 60 -13.27 2.79 -11.39
N ALA A 61 -14.36 2.02 -11.28
CA ALA A 61 -14.65 1.23 -10.08
C ALA A 61 -13.57 0.17 -9.83
N VAL A 62 -13.16 -0.59 -10.86
CA VAL A 62 -12.08 -1.58 -10.76
C VAL A 62 -10.77 -0.94 -10.32
N GLU A 63 -10.43 0.23 -10.88
CA GLU A 63 -9.24 0.99 -10.51
C GLU A 63 -9.32 1.48 -9.05
N ALA A 64 -10.46 2.02 -8.63
CA ALA A 64 -10.69 2.41 -7.24
C ALA A 64 -10.52 1.21 -6.28
N PHE A 65 -11.02 0.03 -6.65
CA PHE A 65 -10.83 -1.18 -5.85
C PHE A 65 -9.36 -1.60 -5.74
N LYS A 66 -8.58 -1.48 -6.84
CA LYS A 66 -7.12 -1.71 -6.79
C LYS A 66 -6.45 -0.78 -5.79
N LEU A 67 -6.82 0.51 -5.81
CA LEU A 67 -6.28 1.50 -4.88
C LEU A 67 -6.63 1.18 -3.43
N VAL A 68 -7.90 0.91 -3.13
CA VAL A 68 -8.37 0.52 -1.79
C VAL A 68 -7.59 -0.70 -1.28
N ARG A 69 -7.38 -1.70 -2.14
CA ARG A 69 -6.62 -2.90 -1.78
C ARG A 69 -5.14 -2.62 -1.52
N ALA A 70 -4.53 -1.67 -2.23
CA ALA A 70 -3.15 -1.25 -1.97
C ALA A 70 -3.02 -0.53 -0.60
N PHE A 71 -3.97 0.35 -0.26
CA PHE A 71 -4.02 1.00 1.05
C PHE A 71 -4.27 0.00 2.19
N GLN A 72 -5.16 -0.97 1.99
CA GLN A 72 -5.34 -2.05 2.95
C GLN A 72 -4.03 -2.78 3.24
N ARG A 73 -3.33 -3.23 2.18
CA ARG A 73 -2.06 -3.96 2.33
C ARG A 73 -1.02 -3.11 3.05
N THR A 74 -1.01 -1.81 2.78
CA THR A 74 -0.15 -0.84 3.47
C THR A 74 -0.45 -0.77 4.96
N ALA A 75 -1.72 -0.75 5.35
CA ALA A 75 -2.13 -0.79 6.76
C ALA A 75 -1.73 -2.11 7.45
N LEU A 76 -1.81 -3.24 6.74
CA LEU A 76 -1.36 -4.55 7.25
C LEU A 76 0.17 -4.60 7.41
N ILE A 77 0.93 -4.01 6.48
CA ILE A 77 2.38 -3.86 6.63
C ILE A 77 2.69 -3.05 7.89
N TYR A 78 1.99 -1.94 8.13
CA TYR A 78 2.15 -1.15 9.35
C TYR A 78 1.82 -1.96 10.61
N LEU A 79 0.70 -2.71 10.61
CA LEU A 79 0.31 -3.58 11.71
C LEU A 79 1.45 -4.53 12.09
N TYR A 80 2.03 -5.25 11.13
CA TYR A 80 3.09 -6.22 11.44
C TYR A 80 4.44 -5.57 11.74
N ARG A 81 4.79 -4.47 11.09
CA ARG A 81 6.09 -3.81 11.25
C ARG A 81 6.17 -3.00 12.54
N VAL A 82 5.10 -2.28 12.86
CA VAL A 82 5.08 -1.34 13.98
C VAL A 82 4.48 -2.01 15.21
N ILE A 83 3.30 -2.62 15.08
CA ILE A 83 2.59 -3.18 16.25
C ILE A 83 3.20 -4.50 16.69
N CYS A 84 3.47 -5.40 15.75
CA CYS A 84 4.07 -6.70 16.05
C CYS A 84 5.60 -6.67 16.09
N GLY A 85 6.24 -5.57 15.67
CA GLY A 85 7.70 -5.43 15.67
C GLY A 85 8.45 -6.40 14.75
N LEU A 86 7.78 -6.98 13.74
CA LEU A 86 8.37 -8.01 12.89
C LEU A 86 9.35 -7.40 11.88
N PRO A 87 10.48 -8.06 11.53
CA PRO A 87 11.44 -7.54 10.55
C PRO A 87 10.86 -7.50 9.14
N THR A 88 11.49 -6.75 8.22
CA THR A 88 10.97 -6.60 6.85
C THR A 88 10.87 -7.92 6.09
N CYS A 89 11.81 -8.83 6.31
CA CYS A 89 11.85 -10.13 5.64
C CYS A 89 10.86 -11.15 6.20
N HIS A 90 10.15 -10.82 7.29
CA HIS A 90 9.19 -11.72 7.90
C HIS A 90 8.05 -12.07 6.94
N ALA A 91 7.63 -13.35 6.92
CA ALA A 91 6.61 -13.85 6.01
C ALA A 91 5.28 -13.07 6.11
N LEU A 92 4.83 -12.75 7.32
CA LEU A 92 3.62 -11.94 7.54
C LEU A 92 3.71 -10.51 7.00
N VAL A 93 4.91 -9.94 6.87
CA VAL A 93 5.11 -8.65 6.21
C VAL A 93 5.09 -8.86 4.70
N GLN A 94 5.88 -9.83 4.21
CA GLN A 94 6.08 -10.06 2.78
C GLN A 94 4.82 -10.57 2.06
N GLN A 95 3.92 -11.29 2.73
CA GLN A 95 2.62 -11.70 2.17
C GLN A 95 1.74 -10.50 1.77
N HIS A 96 2.00 -9.31 2.32
CA HIS A 96 1.31 -8.08 1.94
C HIS A 96 2.12 -7.21 1.00
N VAL A 97 3.44 -7.15 1.18
CA VAL A 97 4.35 -6.38 0.30
C VAL A 97 4.28 -6.87 -1.13
N GLU A 98 4.53 -8.16 -1.36
CA GLU A 98 4.68 -8.70 -2.73
C GLU A 98 3.41 -8.48 -3.56
N PRO A 99 2.20 -8.87 -3.10
CA PRO A 99 1.03 -8.68 -3.92
C PRO A 99 0.46 -7.25 -3.85
N CYS A 100 0.99 -6.37 -2.97
CA CYS A 100 0.78 -4.93 -3.10
C CYS A 100 1.54 -4.43 -4.33
N LEU A 101 2.84 -4.74 -4.41
CA LEU A 101 3.67 -4.32 -5.54
C LEU A 101 3.18 -4.89 -6.88
N ASP A 102 2.72 -6.15 -6.92
CA ASP A 102 2.10 -6.72 -8.13
C ASP A 102 0.91 -5.86 -8.61
N GLY A 103 -0.04 -5.56 -7.72
CA GLY A 103 -1.21 -4.77 -8.07
C GLY A 103 -0.88 -3.31 -8.44
N LEU A 104 0.16 -2.73 -7.83
CA LEU A 104 0.62 -1.38 -8.15
C LEU A 104 1.25 -1.31 -9.55
N PHE A 105 2.07 -2.30 -9.92
CA PHE A 105 2.73 -2.33 -11.23
C PHE A 105 1.76 -2.59 -12.39
N GLU A 106 0.56 -3.09 -12.11
CA GLU A 106 -0.53 -3.24 -13.10
C GLU A 106 -1.31 -1.95 -13.34
N VAL A 107 -1.08 -0.87 -12.58
CA VAL A 107 -1.77 0.41 -12.77
C VAL A 107 -1.20 1.10 -14.01
N HIS A 108 -2.04 1.31 -15.02
CA HIS A 108 -1.65 1.95 -16.26
C HIS A 108 -1.32 3.44 -16.01
N PRO A 109 -0.29 4.03 -16.66
CA PRO A 109 0.04 5.45 -16.49
C PRO A 109 -1.09 6.43 -16.82
N SER A 110 -2.04 6.05 -17.68
CA SER A 110 -3.22 6.87 -18.00
C SER A 110 -4.40 6.71 -17.02
N SER A 111 -4.27 5.84 -16.02
CA SER A 111 -5.31 5.61 -15.01
C SER A 111 -5.47 6.82 -14.10
N HIS A 112 -6.70 7.11 -13.68
CA HIS A 112 -6.98 8.19 -12.73
C HIS A 112 -6.35 7.95 -11.35
N ILE A 113 -6.03 6.69 -11.01
CA ILE A 113 -5.40 6.36 -9.73
C ILE A 113 -3.87 6.35 -9.79
N TYR A 114 -3.25 6.54 -10.97
CA TYR A 114 -1.81 6.32 -11.16
C TYR A 114 -0.94 7.14 -10.20
N HIS A 115 -1.32 8.39 -9.93
CA HIS A 115 -0.61 9.24 -8.97
C HIS A 115 -1.02 8.98 -7.51
N CYS A 116 -2.23 8.45 -7.28
CA CYS A 116 -2.77 8.16 -5.95
C CYS A 116 -2.08 6.96 -5.27
N VAL A 117 -1.36 6.14 -6.04
CA VAL A 117 -0.63 4.98 -5.50
C VAL A 117 0.70 5.34 -4.82
N ILE A 118 1.10 6.61 -4.81
CA ILE A 118 2.44 7.01 -4.36
C ILE A 118 2.69 6.61 -2.90
N PHE A 119 1.70 6.72 -2.01
CA PHE A 119 1.83 6.31 -0.62
C PHE A 119 1.96 4.79 -0.46
N PRO A 120 1.04 3.95 -1.01
CA PRO A 120 1.24 2.51 -1.01
C PRO A 120 2.56 2.06 -1.65
N LEU A 121 2.97 2.70 -2.73
CA LEU A 121 4.24 2.43 -3.43
C LEU A 121 5.44 2.75 -2.54
N TYR A 122 5.38 3.85 -1.80
CA TYR A 122 6.44 4.22 -0.87
C TYR A 122 6.57 3.21 0.27
N VAL A 123 5.45 2.83 0.91
CA VAL A 123 5.49 1.88 2.02
C VAL A 123 5.90 0.49 1.53
N ALA A 124 5.22 -0.08 0.54
CA ALA A 124 5.55 -1.42 0.04
C ALA A 124 6.95 -1.45 -0.59
N GLY A 125 7.34 -0.40 -1.31
CA GLY A 125 8.65 -0.29 -1.93
C GLY A 125 9.81 -0.20 -0.95
N ALA A 126 9.63 0.46 0.20
CA ALA A 126 10.62 0.45 1.27
C ALA A 126 10.87 -0.96 1.84
N HIS A 127 9.90 -1.86 1.71
CA HIS A 127 9.95 -3.24 2.20
C HIS A 127 10.30 -4.26 1.10
N ALA A 128 10.63 -3.81 -0.12
CA ALA A 128 11.00 -4.66 -1.24
C ALA A 128 12.35 -5.38 -1.01
N GLN A 129 12.33 -6.72 -1.08
CA GLN A 129 13.49 -7.56 -0.79
C GLN A 129 14.42 -7.76 -1.99
N THR A 130 13.87 -7.82 -3.20
CA THR A 130 14.65 -8.13 -4.40
C THR A 130 15.01 -6.89 -5.21
N SER A 131 16.18 -6.90 -5.86
CA SER A 131 16.60 -5.84 -6.77
C SER A 131 15.60 -5.63 -7.91
N LYS A 132 14.93 -6.69 -8.39
CA LYS A 132 13.87 -6.60 -9.41
C LYS A 132 12.69 -5.78 -8.92
N ARG A 133 12.21 -6.03 -7.69
CA ARG A 133 11.12 -5.24 -7.10
C ARG A 133 11.52 -3.78 -6.91
N ARG A 134 12.72 -3.53 -6.40
CA ARG A 134 13.26 -2.16 -6.21
C ARG A 134 13.39 -1.39 -7.52
N ALA A 135 13.80 -2.07 -8.60
CA ALA A 135 13.82 -1.49 -9.94
C ALA A 135 12.41 -1.08 -10.39
N GLY A 136 11.42 -1.98 -10.29
CA GLY A 136 10.03 -1.66 -10.65
C GLY A 136 9.45 -0.49 -9.84
N VAL A 137 9.76 -0.40 -8.55
CA VAL A 137 9.38 0.77 -7.72
C VAL A 137 10.04 2.05 -8.24
N SER A 138 11.34 2.00 -8.56
CA SER A 138 12.07 3.16 -9.08
C SER A 138 11.51 3.64 -10.42
N ASP A 139 11.15 2.72 -11.30
CA ASP A 139 10.58 3.02 -12.61
C ASP A 139 9.21 3.69 -12.45
N MET A 140 8.34 3.14 -11.58
CA MET A 140 7.03 3.72 -11.32
C MET A 140 7.12 5.10 -10.65
N VAL A 141 8.00 5.29 -9.66
CA VAL A 141 8.24 6.62 -9.06
C VAL A 141 8.76 7.62 -10.11
N SER A 142 9.63 7.18 -11.02
CA SER A 142 10.15 8.02 -12.10
C SER A 142 9.06 8.41 -13.10
N GLY A 143 8.17 7.49 -13.44
CA GLY A 143 6.98 7.76 -14.26
C GLY A 143 6.08 8.82 -13.62
N ILE A 144 5.69 8.61 -12.36
CA ILE A 144 4.86 9.56 -11.59
C ILE A 144 5.55 10.94 -11.49
N PHE A 145 6.87 10.99 -11.28
CA PHE A 145 7.61 12.24 -11.23
C PHE A 145 7.65 12.96 -12.58
N ASN A 146 7.80 12.23 -13.69
CA ASN A 146 7.85 12.84 -15.01
C ASN A 146 6.53 13.52 -15.39
N ASP A 147 5.41 12.96 -14.93
CA ASP A 147 4.07 13.49 -15.17
C ASP A 147 3.76 14.70 -14.28
N MET A 148 3.98 14.57 -12.95
CA MET A 148 3.59 15.63 -12.00
C MET A 148 4.67 16.69 -11.76
N ARG A 149 5.94 16.32 -11.89
CA ARG A 149 7.13 17.13 -11.53
C ARG A 149 7.16 17.67 -10.10
N PHE A 150 6.46 17.00 -9.18
CA PHE A 150 6.44 17.38 -7.77
C PHE A 150 7.73 16.99 -7.06
N GLY A 151 8.33 17.94 -6.34
CA GLY A 151 9.54 17.71 -5.56
C GLY A 151 9.40 16.62 -4.49
N SER A 152 8.19 16.44 -3.95
CA SER A 152 7.87 15.38 -2.99
C SER A 152 8.04 13.98 -3.57
N VAL A 153 7.65 13.75 -4.82
CA VAL A 153 7.81 12.45 -5.51
C VAL A 153 9.29 12.13 -5.71
N ARG A 154 10.10 13.13 -6.10
CA ARG A 154 11.55 12.98 -6.18
C ARG A 154 12.15 12.62 -4.82
N ALA A 155 11.73 13.32 -3.75
CA ALA A 155 12.20 13.04 -2.39
C ALA A 155 11.83 11.61 -1.92
N ILE A 156 10.64 11.12 -2.28
CA ILE A 156 10.24 9.72 -2.03
C ILE A 156 11.17 8.74 -2.74
N GLY A 157 11.50 8.98 -4.01
CA GLY A 157 12.44 8.14 -4.75
C GLY A 157 13.85 8.14 -4.16
N GLU A 158 14.32 9.28 -3.65
CA GLU A 158 15.60 9.39 -2.95
C GLU A 158 15.57 8.63 -1.61
N ALA A 159 14.53 8.83 -0.81
CA ALA A 159 14.34 8.13 0.47
C ALA A 159 14.33 6.61 0.29
N LEU A 160 13.61 6.10 -0.72
CA LEU A 160 13.59 4.67 -1.04
C LEU A 160 14.97 4.11 -1.38
N ARG A 161 15.74 4.82 -2.23
CA ARG A 161 17.11 4.41 -2.58
C ARG A 161 18.02 4.38 -1.35
N ASP A 162 17.85 5.32 -0.44
CA ASP A 162 18.64 5.34 0.80
C ASP A 162 18.24 4.22 1.76
N VAL A 163 16.95 3.89 1.86
CA VAL A 163 16.48 2.70 2.59
C VAL A 163 17.09 1.43 2.01
N TRP A 164 17.14 1.28 0.69
CA TRP A 164 17.68 0.07 0.05
C TRP A 164 19.20 -0.06 0.10
N ARG A 165 19.93 1.06 0.21
CA ARG A 165 21.38 1.09 0.42
C ARG A 165 21.74 0.70 1.85
N ARG A 166 20.89 1.08 2.79
CA ARG A 166 20.98 0.68 4.18
C ARG A 166 20.42 -0.74 4.30
N ASP A 167 20.87 -1.47 5.31
CA ASP A 167 20.34 -2.81 5.58
C ASP A 167 18.89 -2.69 6.08
N ALA A 168 17.94 -2.67 5.15
CA ALA A 168 16.51 -2.49 5.42
C ALA A 168 15.96 -3.51 6.43
N GLU A 169 16.58 -4.69 6.56
CA GLU A 169 16.15 -5.73 7.51
C GLU A 169 16.28 -5.30 8.96
N ARG A 170 17.26 -4.44 9.26
CA ARG A 170 17.57 -3.97 10.62
C ARG A 170 16.95 -2.62 10.95
N MET A 171 16.40 -1.93 9.96
CA MET A 171 15.84 -0.60 10.16
C MET A 171 14.48 -0.67 10.86
N SER A 172 14.26 0.23 11.81
CA SER A 172 12.92 0.43 12.37
C SER A 172 12.02 1.17 11.37
N TRP A 173 10.71 1.17 11.62
CA TRP A 173 9.78 1.98 10.82
C TRP A 173 10.16 3.47 10.82
N ALA A 174 10.54 4.00 11.98
CA ALA A 174 10.95 5.40 12.11
C ALA A 174 12.23 5.70 11.30
N ASP A 175 13.19 4.77 11.27
CA ASP A 175 14.43 4.95 10.49
C ASP A 175 14.17 4.94 8.98
N MET A 176 13.23 4.10 8.52
CA MET A 176 12.87 4.01 7.10
C MET A 176 12.22 5.30 6.59
N PHE A 177 11.30 5.85 7.39
CA PHE A 177 10.41 6.92 6.96
C PHE A 177 10.79 8.30 7.51
N GLY A 178 11.81 8.39 8.37
CA GLY A 178 12.30 9.63 8.96
C GLY A 178 13.07 10.55 8.02
N PHE A 179 13.41 10.09 6.81
CA PHE A 179 14.15 10.87 5.80
C PHE A 179 13.28 11.85 5.00
N LEU A 180 11.96 11.72 5.09
CA LEU A 180 11.08 12.74 4.53
C LEU A 180 11.22 14.02 5.35
N SER A 181 11.47 15.12 4.64
CA SER A 181 11.46 16.47 5.23
C SER A 181 10.25 16.63 6.15
N PRO A 182 10.35 17.35 7.29
CA PRO A 182 9.20 17.66 8.15
C PRO A 182 8.03 18.33 7.39
N TYR A 183 8.31 18.86 6.19
CA TYR A 183 7.35 19.51 5.30
C TYR A 183 6.80 18.61 4.18
N ALA A 184 7.27 17.37 4.07
CA ALA A 184 6.79 16.42 3.09
C ALA A 184 5.54 15.72 3.64
N VAL A 185 4.37 16.17 3.19
CA VAL A 185 3.12 15.43 3.41
C VAL A 185 2.97 14.41 2.30
N VAL A 186 2.99 13.14 2.65
CA VAL A 186 2.57 12.05 1.76
C VAL A 186 1.14 11.72 2.16
N LEU A 187 0.17 12.20 1.39
CA LEU A 187 -1.25 11.88 1.53
C LEU A 187 -1.58 10.59 0.78
#